data_AF-A0A7J9XHU8-F1
#
_entry.id   AF-A0A7J9XHU8-F1
#
_cell.length_a   1.000
_cell.length_b   1.000
_cell.length_c   1.000
_cell.angle_alpha   90.00
_cell.angle_beta   90.00
_cell.angle_gamma   90.00
#
_symmetry.space_group_name_H-M   'P 1'
#
loop_
_entity.id
_entity.type
_entity.pdbx_description
1 polymer ?
#
loop_
_entity_poly.entity_id
_entity_poly.type
_entity_poly.pdbx_seq_one_letter_code
_entity_poly.pdbx_strand_id
1 'polypeptide(L)'
;MGTHHVIRPWESALFRRCRRAWDLGARERQDYEPVEPAGVFDFDEAVREALEVYYFPGMWDWDRVIVRPLAVKAFDKSMWRQRAAYEQHRELSAEQRRDFEERLEQGADLLARYFDWALEVDRFTPIQVAAQFDVTIPDPDSPGDGLTTPDGRGIWYRVRVDMVVMDEHELYWLVEHRVADPAWRDLDELLLDEQSLTRSWAWQLGFLGDLEGTIHTELRPGASHAAETTDVAAHDGPSGFIIAHRSESFRRTEIPRGPTELHRRGVEVALETKDMIDPALRVYPNPVWEHCAVCAYRSPCIAMTQGLDERLILEQSYRRRSGPEFEPGRLGSVWGFVPDVYRVAEHRAPGGGGG
;
A
#
# COMPACT_ATOMS: atom_id res chain seq x y z
N MET A 1 23.06 5.13 17.44
CA MET A 1 22.45 5.90 16.34
C MET A 1 22.32 4.97 15.15
N GLY A 2 21.16 4.97 14.48
CA GLY A 2 20.97 4.18 13.26
C GLY A 2 21.96 4.62 12.18
N THR A 3 22.50 3.66 11.44
CA THR A 3 23.44 3.90 10.33
C THR A 3 22.77 4.52 9.11
N HIS A 4 21.44 4.42 9.03
CA HIS A 4 20.63 4.92 7.92
C HIS A 4 19.48 5.80 8.44
N HIS A 5 19.07 6.74 7.61
CA HIS A 5 17.82 7.48 7.75
C HIS A 5 16.76 6.78 6.90
N VAL A 6 15.61 6.45 7.48
CA VAL A 6 14.59 5.66 6.78
C VAL A 6 13.40 6.54 6.42
N ILE A 7 12.97 6.52 5.16
CA ILE A 7 11.76 7.19 4.65
C ILE A 7 10.71 6.14 4.27
N ARG A 8 9.43 6.43 4.50
CA ARG A 8 8.30 5.57 4.10
C ARG A 8 7.35 6.24 3.11
N PRO A 9 6.66 5.48 2.22
CA PRO A 9 5.65 6.02 1.32
C PRO A 9 4.56 6.86 1.97
N TRP A 10 4.08 6.48 3.17
CA TRP A 10 3.07 7.25 3.87
C TRP A 10 3.61 8.57 4.44
N GLU A 11 4.91 8.64 4.77
CA GLU A 11 5.56 9.89 5.22
C GLU A 11 5.67 10.86 4.05
N SER A 12 6.06 10.37 2.87
CA SER A 12 6.05 11.11 1.61
C SER A 12 4.65 11.69 1.28
N ALA A 13 3.61 10.87 1.32
CA ALA A 13 2.23 11.34 1.10
C ALA A 13 1.80 12.38 2.15
N LEU A 14 2.16 12.18 3.42
CA LEU A 14 1.86 13.13 4.49
C LEU A 14 2.64 14.44 4.34
N PHE A 15 3.89 14.38 3.87
CA PHE A 15 4.73 15.54 3.59
C PHE A 15 4.13 16.43 2.51
N ARG A 16 3.71 15.84 1.37
CA ARG A 16 3.00 16.56 0.30
C ARG A 16 1.70 17.18 0.78
N ARG A 17 0.93 16.43 1.58
CA ARG A 17 -0.37 16.88 2.09
C ARG A 17 -0.25 18.01 3.11
N CYS A 18 0.58 17.83 4.14
CA CYS A 18 0.76 18.79 5.24
C CYS A 18 2.08 18.56 6.00
N ARG A 19 3.05 19.45 5.80
CA ARG A 19 4.38 19.39 6.43
C ARG A 19 4.33 19.39 7.96
N ARG A 20 3.37 20.09 8.59
CA ARG A 20 3.20 20.04 10.06
C ARG A 20 2.72 18.68 10.56
N ALA A 21 1.78 18.04 9.87
CA ALA A 21 1.33 16.71 10.25
C ALA A 21 2.45 15.67 10.04
N TRP A 22 3.22 15.82 8.97
CA TRP A 22 4.42 15.03 8.73
C TRP A 22 5.47 15.23 9.82
N ASP A 23 5.79 16.46 10.22
CA ASP A 23 6.80 16.73 11.24
C ASP A 23 6.43 16.13 12.61
N LEU A 24 5.15 16.19 12.98
CA LEU A 24 4.64 15.56 14.19
C LEU A 24 4.69 14.02 14.11
N GLY A 25 4.32 13.46 12.95
CA GLY A 25 4.07 12.03 12.81
C GLY A 25 5.23 11.18 12.31
N ALA A 26 6.17 11.73 11.52
CA ALA A 26 7.23 10.95 10.89
C ALA A 26 8.23 10.40 11.91
N ARG A 27 8.71 9.16 11.68
CA ARG A 27 9.58 8.43 12.62
C ARG A 27 10.94 9.10 12.79
N GLU A 28 11.47 9.68 11.72
CA GLU A 28 12.74 10.40 11.75
C GLU A 28 12.60 11.86 12.23
N ARG A 29 11.40 12.27 12.66
CA ARG A 29 11.07 13.61 13.16
C ARG A 29 10.66 13.53 14.63
N GLN A 30 9.42 13.88 14.96
CA GLN A 30 8.93 13.83 16.34
C GLN A 30 8.35 12.48 16.75
N ASP A 31 8.01 11.63 15.77
CA ASP A 31 7.54 10.25 15.95
C ASP A 31 6.31 10.09 16.86
N TYR A 32 5.40 11.07 16.85
CA TYR A 32 4.15 10.94 17.60
C TYR A 32 3.13 10.07 16.86
N GLU A 33 2.37 9.29 17.62
CA GLU A 33 1.14 8.65 17.20
C GLU A 33 0.04 8.85 18.26
N PRO A 34 -1.25 8.93 17.87
CA PRO A 34 -2.34 8.94 18.84
C PRO A 34 -2.29 7.73 19.76
N VAL A 35 -2.59 7.92 21.04
CA VAL A 35 -2.72 6.81 21.99
C VAL A 35 -4.01 6.02 21.71
N GLU A 36 -5.12 6.73 21.46
CA GLU A 36 -6.40 6.12 21.09
C GLU A 36 -6.41 5.82 19.59
N PRO A 37 -6.75 4.59 19.17
CA PRO A 37 -6.94 4.27 17.76
C PRO A 37 -8.04 5.14 17.14
N ALA A 38 -7.87 5.52 15.87
CA ALA A 38 -8.81 6.42 15.18
C ALA A 38 -10.22 5.82 14.99
N GLY A 39 -10.33 4.49 15.02
CA GLY A 39 -11.58 3.76 14.89
C GLY A 39 -11.48 2.37 15.51
N VAL A 40 -12.62 1.67 15.56
CA VAL A 40 -12.71 0.32 16.14
C VAL A 40 -11.95 -0.71 15.29
N PHE A 41 -11.94 -0.52 13.98
CA PHE A 41 -11.27 -1.36 13.01
C PHE A 41 -11.01 -0.58 11.71
N ASP A 42 -10.04 -1.07 10.95
CA ASP A 42 -9.74 -0.77 9.55
C ASP A 42 -10.10 -2.01 8.74
N PHE A 43 -11.21 -1.90 8.01
CA PHE A 43 -11.77 -2.99 7.22
C PHE A 43 -10.89 -3.33 6.01
N ASP A 44 -10.24 -2.33 5.42
CA ASP A 44 -9.34 -2.53 4.28
C ASP A 44 -8.07 -3.29 4.69
N GLU A 45 -7.48 -2.95 5.85
CA GLU A 45 -6.38 -3.73 6.44
C GLU A 45 -6.78 -5.20 6.67
N ALA A 46 -7.96 -5.43 7.24
CA ALA A 46 -8.41 -6.79 7.52
C ALA A 46 -8.62 -7.61 6.22
N VAL A 47 -9.17 -7.00 5.17
CA VAL A 47 -9.32 -7.64 3.85
C VAL A 47 -7.94 -7.94 3.25
N ARG A 48 -7.00 -7.00 3.28
CA ARG A 48 -5.64 -7.24 2.77
C ARG A 48 -4.93 -8.37 3.50
N GLU A 49 -5.05 -8.47 4.83
CA GLU A 49 -4.51 -9.59 5.62
C GLU A 49 -5.11 -10.95 5.24
N ALA A 50 -6.38 -10.99 4.83
CA ALA A 50 -7.00 -12.21 4.29
C ALA A 50 -6.41 -12.60 2.94
N LEU A 51 -6.22 -11.62 2.06
CA LEU A 51 -5.67 -11.81 0.72
C LEU A 51 -4.19 -12.23 0.75
N GLU A 52 -3.42 -11.76 1.73
CA GLU A 52 -2.05 -12.25 2.01
C GLU A 52 -2.04 -13.77 2.25
N VAL A 53 -3.02 -14.31 2.97
CA VAL A 53 -3.15 -15.75 3.23
C VAL A 53 -3.66 -16.50 2.00
N TYR A 54 -4.64 -15.94 1.29
CA TYR A 54 -5.21 -16.57 0.09
C TYR A 54 -4.18 -16.73 -1.03
N TYR A 55 -3.36 -15.71 -1.26
CA TYR A 55 -2.33 -15.67 -2.29
C TYR A 55 -0.94 -16.11 -1.80
N PHE A 56 -0.82 -16.65 -0.58
CA PHE A 56 0.49 -17.04 -0.06
C PHE A 56 1.16 -18.10 -0.96
N PRO A 57 2.37 -17.85 -1.51
CA PRO A 57 3.00 -18.74 -2.50
C PRO A 57 3.19 -20.18 -1.99
N GLY A 58 3.53 -20.35 -0.72
CA GLY A 58 3.72 -21.69 -0.12
C GLY A 58 2.45 -22.53 0.02
N MET A 59 1.27 -21.93 -0.20
CA MET A 59 -0.03 -22.61 -0.22
C MET A 59 -0.70 -22.54 -1.60
N TRP A 60 0.01 -22.08 -2.64
CA TRP A 60 -0.61 -21.83 -3.95
C TRP A 60 -1.18 -23.10 -4.58
N ASP A 61 -0.46 -24.21 -4.48
CA ASP A 61 -0.87 -25.52 -4.99
C ASP A 61 -1.78 -26.32 -4.04
N TRP A 62 -2.16 -25.74 -2.90
CA TRP A 62 -3.04 -26.41 -1.94
C TRP A 62 -4.49 -26.38 -2.44
N ASP A 63 -5.27 -27.37 -2.01
CA ASP A 63 -6.71 -27.39 -2.27
C ASP A 63 -7.37 -26.12 -1.67
N ARG A 64 -8.13 -25.40 -2.50
CA ARG A 64 -8.80 -24.15 -2.11
C ARG A 64 -9.85 -24.36 -1.02
N VAL A 65 -10.38 -25.58 -0.86
CA VAL A 65 -11.23 -25.95 0.29
C VAL A 65 -10.49 -25.80 1.62
N ILE A 66 -9.15 -25.92 1.63
CA ILE A 66 -8.31 -25.71 2.81
C ILE A 66 -7.92 -24.24 2.97
N VAL A 67 -7.52 -23.58 1.87
CA VAL A 67 -6.97 -22.21 1.93
C VAL A 67 -8.05 -21.17 2.25
N ARG A 68 -9.24 -21.28 1.65
CA ARG A 68 -10.31 -20.27 1.80
C ARG A 68 -10.73 -20.06 3.27
N PRO A 69 -11.00 -21.10 4.09
CA PRO A 69 -11.28 -20.91 5.50
C PRO A 69 -10.14 -20.25 6.29
N LEU A 70 -8.88 -20.51 5.93
CA LEU A 70 -7.73 -19.88 6.58
C LEU A 70 -7.66 -18.38 6.28
N ALA A 71 -7.94 -17.99 5.04
CA ALA A 71 -7.98 -16.58 4.63
C ALA A 71 -9.10 -15.82 5.36
N VAL A 72 -10.33 -16.38 5.41
CA VAL A 72 -11.43 -15.80 6.20
C VAL A 72 -11.06 -15.73 7.68
N LYS A 73 -10.38 -16.74 8.21
CA LYS A 73 -9.95 -16.71 9.62
C LYS A 73 -8.90 -15.61 9.90
N ALA A 74 -8.06 -15.28 8.92
CA ALA A 74 -7.12 -14.18 9.02
C ALA A 74 -7.84 -12.82 9.06
N PHE A 75 -8.86 -12.62 8.21
CA PHE A 75 -9.76 -11.46 8.28
C PHE A 75 -10.38 -11.31 9.68
N ASP A 76 -11.02 -12.36 10.20
CA ASP A 76 -11.63 -12.36 11.53
C ASP A 76 -10.61 -11.96 12.59
N LYS A 77 -9.45 -12.60 12.58
CA LYS A 77 -8.39 -12.35 13.58
C LYS A 77 -7.93 -10.90 13.52
N SER A 78 -7.83 -10.32 12.33
CA SER A 78 -7.49 -8.91 12.15
C SER A 78 -8.53 -8.00 12.78
N MET A 79 -9.80 -8.17 12.42
CA MET A 79 -10.93 -7.39 12.95
C MET A 79 -10.98 -7.44 14.48
N TRP A 80 -10.90 -8.63 15.07
CA TRP A 80 -10.94 -8.80 16.53
C TRP A 80 -9.71 -8.22 17.23
N ARG A 81 -8.51 -8.33 16.63
CA ARG A 81 -7.27 -7.70 17.16
C ARG A 81 -7.42 -6.18 17.23
N GLN A 82 -7.94 -5.57 16.18
CA GLN A 82 -8.11 -4.12 16.09
C GLN A 82 -9.16 -3.61 17.09
N ARG A 83 -10.31 -4.30 17.17
CA ARG A 83 -11.34 -4.02 18.18
C ARG A 83 -10.78 -4.11 19.60
N ALA A 84 -10.04 -5.17 19.92
CA ALA A 84 -9.45 -5.36 21.23
C ALA A 84 -8.46 -4.23 21.58
N ALA A 85 -7.71 -3.72 20.60
CA ALA A 85 -6.84 -2.56 20.80
C ALA A 85 -7.64 -1.28 21.09
N TYR A 86 -8.76 -1.05 20.40
CA TYR A 86 -9.65 0.08 20.68
C TYR A 86 -10.29 -0.02 22.08
N GLU A 87 -10.78 -1.20 22.47
CA GLU A 87 -11.44 -1.45 23.76
C GLU A 87 -10.51 -1.27 24.98
N GLN A 88 -9.18 -1.29 24.79
CA GLN A 88 -8.22 -0.93 25.84
C GLN A 88 -8.31 0.56 26.25
N HIS A 89 -8.84 1.41 25.37
CA HIS A 89 -8.94 2.85 25.59
C HIS A 89 -10.38 3.31 25.80
N ARG A 90 -11.34 2.65 25.16
CA ARG A 90 -12.73 3.10 25.16
C ARG A 90 -13.72 1.96 25.01
N GLU A 91 -14.77 1.97 25.84
CA GLU A 91 -15.89 1.05 25.67
C GLU A 91 -16.64 1.33 24.37
N LEU A 92 -17.02 0.27 23.65
CA LEU A 92 -17.80 0.40 22.43
C LEU A 92 -19.23 0.84 22.72
N SER A 93 -19.68 1.86 21.97
CA SER A 93 -21.10 2.20 21.94
C SER A 93 -21.93 1.03 21.37
N ALA A 94 -23.25 1.07 21.56
CA ALA A 94 -24.14 0.08 20.95
C ALA A 94 -24.10 0.16 19.40
N GLU A 95 -23.90 1.35 18.85
CA GLU A 95 -23.76 1.56 17.41
C GLU A 95 -22.45 0.96 16.88
N GLN A 96 -21.34 1.20 17.56
CA GLN A 96 -20.03 0.65 17.20
C GLN A 96 -19.99 -0.88 17.27
N ARG A 97 -20.70 -1.48 18.24
CA ARG A 97 -20.83 -2.95 18.31
C ARG A 97 -21.60 -3.51 17.13
N ARG A 98 -22.73 -2.89 16.77
CA ARG A 98 -23.51 -3.31 15.60
C ARG A 98 -22.72 -3.14 14.30
N ASP A 99 -22.08 -1.99 14.10
CA ASP A 99 -21.25 -1.74 12.91
C ASP A 99 -20.09 -2.76 12.81
N PHE A 100 -19.43 -3.07 13.93
CA PHE A 100 -18.41 -4.13 13.95
C PHE A 100 -18.97 -5.50 13.55
N GLU A 101 -20.11 -5.90 14.12
CA GLU A 101 -20.76 -7.19 13.83
C GLU A 101 -21.21 -7.27 12.35
N GLU A 102 -21.85 -6.21 11.85
CA GLU A 102 -22.29 -6.09 10.46
C GLU A 102 -21.10 -6.15 9.48
N ARG A 103 -20.02 -5.41 9.75
CA ARG A 103 -18.82 -5.40 8.91
C ARG A 103 -18.06 -6.72 8.98
N LEU A 104 -18.03 -7.40 10.13
CA LEU A 104 -17.43 -8.72 10.26
C LEU A 104 -18.15 -9.75 9.36
N GLU A 105 -19.48 -9.79 9.39
CA GLU A 105 -20.28 -10.68 8.53
C GLU A 105 -20.14 -10.31 7.05
N GLN A 106 -20.25 -9.02 6.72
CA GLN A 106 -20.12 -8.52 5.35
C GLN A 106 -18.75 -8.84 4.74
N GLY A 107 -17.67 -8.72 5.51
CA GLY A 107 -16.32 -9.02 5.03
C GLY A 107 -16.09 -10.50 4.77
N ALA A 108 -16.60 -11.38 5.64
CA ALA A 108 -16.52 -12.82 5.44
C ALA A 108 -17.27 -13.26 4.17
N ASP A 109 -18.48 -12.73 3.94
CA ASP A 109 -19.24 -12.98 2.71
C ASP A 109 -18.52 -12.43 1.46
N LEU A 110 -18.06 -11.19 1.51
CA LEU A 110 -17.33 -10.54 0.41
C LEU A 110 -16.12 -11.37 -0.02
N LEU A 111 -15.33 -11.86 0.94
CA LEU A 111 -14.16 -12.69 0.69
C LEU A 111 -14.54 -14.05 0.08
N ALA A 112 -15.59 -14.70 0.58
CA ALA A 112 -16.05 -15.97 0.03
C ALA A 112 -16.41 -15.83 -1.47
N ARG A 113 -17.16 -14.79 -1.83
CA ARG A 113 -17.51 -14.48 -3.22
C ARG A 113 -16.31 -14.07 -4.05
N TYR A 114 -15.40 -13.27 -3.47
CA TYR A 114 -14.15 -12.89 -4.14
C TYR A 114 -13.33 -14.12 -4.50
N PHE A 115 -13.25 -15.12 -3.63
CA PHE A 115 -12.47 -16.33 -3.91
C PHE A 115 -13.07 -17.21 -5.01
N ASP A 116 -14.38 -17.16 -5.23
CA ASP A 116 -15.02 -17.82 -6.38
C ASP A 116 -14.70 -17.06 -7.66
N TRP A 117 -14.87 -15.74 -7.64
CA TRP A 117 -14.56 -14.87 -8.78
C TRP A 117 -13.08 -14.91 -9.18
N ALA A 118 -12.16 -14.88 -8.21
CA ALA A 118 -10.73 -14.91 -8.43
C ALA A 118 -10.28 -16.20 -9.15
N LEU A 119 -10.88 -17.36 -8.85
CA LEU A 119 -10.56 -18.59 -9.57
C LEU A 119 -10.87 -18.53 -11.06
N GLU A 120 -11.86 -17.74 -11.46
CA GLU A 120 -12.23 -17.58 -12.86
C GLU A 120 -11.33 -16.58 -13.59
N VAL A 121 -10.82 -15.56 -12.88
CA VAL A 121 -10.14 -14.40 -13.46
C VAL A 121 -8.62 -14.42 -13.28
N ASP A 122 -8.09 -15.11 -12.27
CA ASP A 122 -6.65 -15.20 -12.02
C ASP A 122 -5.95 -15.91 -13.19
N ARG A 123 -5.01 -15.21 -13.82
CA ARG A 123 -4.13 -15.72 -14.90
C ARG A 123 -2.66 -15.46 -14.57
N PHE A 124 -2.31 -15.72 -13.30
CA PHE A 124 -0.96 -15.51 -12.78
C PHE A 124 -0.65 -16.49 -11.64
N THR A 125 0.62 -16.53 -11.25
CA THR A 125 1.14 -17.22 -10.08
C THR A 125 1.73 -16.21 -9.10
N PRO A 126 1.35 -16.20 -7.81
CA PRO A 126 1.92 -15.31 -6.83
C PRO A 126 3.36 -15.69 -6.49
N ILE A 127 4.24 -14.68 -6.46
CA ILE A 127 5.67 -14.82 -6.20
C ILE A 127 5.99 -14.35 -4.78
N GLN A 128 5.42 -13.21 -4.37
CA GLN A 128 5.55 -12.67 -3.03
C GLN A 128 4.26 -12.02 -2.59
N VAL A 129 3.98 -12.06 -1.28
CA VAL A 129 2.88 -11.37 -0.62
C VAL A 129 3.41 -10.63 0.60
N ALA A 130 2.84 -9.46 0.90
CA ALA A 130 3.22 -8.60 2.02
C ALA A 130 4.74 -8.34 2.13
N ALA A 131 5.44 -8.30 1.00
CA ALA A 131 6.90 -8.17 1.00
C ALA A 131 7.29 -6.77 1.47
N GLN A 132 8.11 -6.72 2.51
CA GLN A 132 8.67 -5.49 3.06
C GLN A 132 10.19 -5.51 2.89
N PHE A 133 10.73 -4.45 2.30
CA PHE A 133 12.15 -4.34 1.99
C PHE A 133 12.58 -2.86 1.94
N ASP A 134 13.89 -2.67 2.03
CA ASP A 134 14.53 -1.36 1.98
C ASP A 134 15.29 -1.24 0.67
N VAL A 135 15.17 -0.08 -0.01
CA VAL A 135 16.00 0.25 -1.17
C VAL A 135 16.83 1.49 -0.91
N THR A 136 18.04 1.51 -1.49
CA THR A 136 18.84 2.74 -1.53
C THR A 136 18.29 3.64 -2.63
N ILE A 137 17.95 4.88 -2.29
CA ILE A 137 17.48 5.86 -3.25
C ILE A 137 18.69 6.34 -4.06
N PRO A 138 18.73 6.24 -5.40
CA PRO A 138 19.82 6.81 -6.18
C PRO A 138 19.86 8.34 -6.09
N ASP A 139 21.04 8.94 -6.06
CA ASP A 139 21.17 10.40 -6.13
C ASP A 139 20.86 10.89 -7.56
N PRO A 140 19.88 11.79 -7.77
CA PRO A 140 19.57 12.28 -9.12
C PRO A 140 20.73 13.04 -9.79
N ASP A 141 21.66 13.62 -9.01
CA ASP A 141 22.84 14.32 -9.53
C ASP A 141 24.00 13.36 -9.82
N SER A 142 23.98 12.15 -9.25
CA SER A 142 24.98 11.11 -9.45
C SER A 142 24.33 9.72 -9.27
N PRO A 143 23.58 9.20 -10.27
CA PRO A 143 22.73 8.02 -10.09
C PRO A 143 23.44 6.71 -9.76
N GLY A 144 24.77 6.65 -9.89
CA GLY A 144 25.58 5.52 -9.43
C GLY A 144 25.79 5.50 -7.91
N ASP A 145 25.52 6.62 -7.25
CA ASP A 145 25.67 6.80 -5.80
C ASP A 145 24.29 6.75 -5.12
N GLY A 146 24.29 6.33 -3.85
CA GLY A 146 23.11 6.41 -3.00
C GLY A 146 22.94 7.79 -2.40
N LEU A 147 21.69 8.26 -2.32
CA LEU A 147 21.32 9.50 -1.67
C LEU A 147 21.69 9.45 -0.17
N THR A 148 22.32 10.52 0.30
CA THR A 148 22.73 10.66 1.70
C THR A 148 22.10 11.88 2.36
N THR A 149 21.92 11.82 3.67
CA THR A 149 21.60 12.99 4.48
C THR A 149 22.77 13.99 4.52
N PRO A 150 22.55 15.25 4.94
CA PRO A 150 23.62 16.24 5.05
C PRO A 150 24.73 15.86 6.05
N ASP A 151 24.44 15.01 7.03
CA ASP A 151 25.42 14.44 7.96
C ASP A 151 26.08 13.16 7.43
N GLY A 152 25.82 12.77 6.17
CA GLY A 152 26.49 11.68 5.47
C GLY A 152 25.91 10.29 5.74
N ARG A 153 24.73 10.16 6.36
CA ARG A 153 24.07 8.85 6.54
C ARG A 153 23.41 8.43 5.23
N GLY A 154 23.48 7.14 4.91
CA GLY A 154 22.72 6.60 3.78
C GLY A 154 21.21 6.69 4.03
N ILE A 155 20.43 6.83 2.97
CA ILE A 155 18.97 6.87 3.05
C ILE A 155 18.37 5.58 2.50
N TRP A 156 17.51 4.96 3.29
CA TRP A 156 16.69 3.84 2.87
C TRP A 156 15.25 4.28 2.66
N TYR A 157 14.68 3.86 1.54
CA TYR A 157 13.26 3.96 1.29
C TYR A 157 12.63 2.60 1.60
N ARG A 158 11.86 2.55 2.69
CA ARG A 158 11.22 1.33 3.17
C ARG A 158 9.84 1.18 2.56
N VAL A 159 9.65 0.13 1.79
CA VAL A 159 8.37 -0.15 1.13
C VAL A 159 7.80 -1.46 1.61
N ARG A 160 6.47 -1.53 1.59
CA ARG A 160 5.71 -2.77 1.67
C ARG A 160 4.85 -2.85 0.42
N VAL A 161 4.91 -3.97 -0.28
CA VAL A 161 4.05 -4.28 -1.43
C VAL A 161 3.05 -5.35 -1.03
N ASP A 162 1.83 -5.25 -1.56
CA ASP A 162 0.77 -6.21 -1.22
C ASP A 162 1.06 -7.56 -1.86
N MET A 163 1.33 -7.59 -3.16
CA MET A 163 1.65 -8.82 -3.87
C MET A 163 2.45 -8.55 -5.15
N VAL A 164 3.32 -9.49 -5.51
CA VAL A 164 3.96 -9.59 -6.83
C VAL A 164 3.58 -10.93 -7.43
N VAL A 165 3.18 -10.92 -8.69
CA VAL A 165 2.76 -12.11 -9.44
C VAL A 165 3.55 -12.23 -10.73
N MET A 166 3.53 -13.42 -11.33
CA MET A 166 4.04 -13.69 -12.66
C MET A 166 2.89 -14.23 -13.52
N ASP A 167 2.66 -13.62 -14.67
CA ASP A 167 1.59 -14.04 -15.59
C ASP A 167 1.98 -15.28 -16.43
N GLU A 168 1.09 -15.70 -17.33
CA GLU A 168 1.30 -16.83 -18.24
C GLU A 168 2.41 -16.59 -19.30
N HIS A 169 2.88 -15.35 -19.43
CA HIS A 169 3.96 -14.94 -20.32
C HIS A 169 5.28 -14.70 -19.59
N GLU A 170 5.37 -15.14 -18.32
CA GLU A 170 6.54 -14.96 -17.45
C GLU A 170 6.88 -13.48 -17.17
N LEU A 171 5.90 -12.58 -17.30
CA LEU A 171 6.05 -11.17 -16.98
C LEU A 171 5.62 -10.92 -15.54
N TYR A 172 6.38 -10.09 -14.83
CA TYR A 172 6.10 -9.75 -13.44
C TYR A 172 5.15 -8.55 -13.34
N TRP A 173 4.21 -8.64 -12.41
CA TRP A 173 3.23 -7.59 -12.14
C TRP A 173 3.15 -7.29 -10.65
N LEU A 174 3.05 -6.01 -10.31
CA LEU A 174 2.74 -5.56 -8.96
C LEU A 174 1.22 -5.54 -8.77
N VAL A 175 0.69 -6.22 -7.75
CA VAL A 175 -0.73 -6.24 -7.45
C VAL A 175 -1.04 -5.40 -6.21
N GLU A 176 -2.05 -4.56 -6.33
CA GLU A 176 -2.55 -3.67 -5.29
C GLU A 176 -3.99 -4.03 -4.96
N HIS A 177 -4.27 -4.27 -3.67
CA HIS A 177 -5.61 -4.60 -3.22
C HIS A 177 -6.24 -3.43 -2.50
N ARG A 178 -7.53 -3.21 -2.72
CA ARG A 178 -8.28 -2.21 -1.96
C ARG A 178 -9.75 -2.53 -1.86
N VAL A 179 -10.37 -2.04 -0.80
CA VAL A 179 -11.82 -1.97 -0.67
C VAL A 179 -12.33 -0.70 -1.34
N ALA A 180 -13.25 -0.85 -2.30
CA ALA A 180 -13.90 0.24 -3.01
C ALA A 180 -15.21 0.61 -2.30
N ASP A 181 -15.19 1.66 -1.47
CA ASP A 181 -16.36 2.21 -0.78
C ASP A 181 -16.35 3.75 -0.90
N PRO A 182 -17.39 4.41 -1.46
CA PRO A 182 -18.62 3.83 -2.04
C PRO A 182 -18.51 3.45 -3.52
N ALA A 183 -17.44 3.86 -4.19
CA ALA A 183 -17.31 3.77 -5.64
C ALA A 183 -15.95 3.22 -6.08
N TRP A 184 -15.96 2.64 -7.28
CA TRP A 184 -14.77 2.29 -8.04
C TRP A 184 -13.93 3.54 -8.31
N ARG A 185 -12.60 3.41 -8.28
CA ARG A 185 -11.75 4.51 -8.77
C ARG A 185 -11.96 4.78 -10.25
N ASP A 186 -11.83 6.03 -10.64
CA ASP A 186 -11.74 6.34 -12.07
C ASP A 186 -10.44 5.77 -12.67
N LEU A 187 -10.42 5.50 -13.97
CA LEU A 187 -9.23 4.99 -14.63
C LEU A 187 -8.07 6.00 -14.55
N ASP A 188 -8.35 7.30 -14.65
CA ASP A 188 -7.33 8.34 -14.53
C ASP A 188 -6.70 8.33 -13.12
N GLU A 189 -7.50 8.04 -12.08
CA GLU A 189 -6.98 7.90 -10.71
C GLU A 189 -6.08 6.67 -10.54
N LEU A 190 -6.34 5.58 -11.26
CA LEU A 190 -5.47 4.40 -11.27
C LEU A 190 -4.18 4.67 -12.06
N LEU A 191 -4.29 5.35 -13.22
CA LEU A 191 -3.15 5.76 -14.01
C LEU A 191 -2.22 6.70 -13.22
N LEU A 192 -2.77 7.59 -12.42
CA LEU A 192 -2.03 8.53 -11.57
C LEU A 192 -1.69 7.98 -10.17
N ASP A 193 -1.83 6.67 -9.94
CA ASP A 193 -1.54 6.06 -8.63
C ASP A 193 -0.03 6.09 -8.32
N GLU A 194 0.40 7.18 -7.71
CA GLU A 194 1.78 7.41 -7.31
C GLU A 194 2.33 6.34 -6.36
N GLN A 195 1.47 5.75 -5.51
CA GLN A 195 1.90 4.75 -4.55
C GLN A 195 2.30 3.46 -5.26
N SER A 196 1.48 3.04 -6.21
CA SER A 196 1.73 1.86 -7.06
C SER A 196 2.97 2.05 -7.92
N LEU A 197 3.17 3.25 -8.50
CA LEU A 197 4.39 3.60 -9.23
C LEU A 197 5.63 3.59 -8.35
N THR A 198 5.54 4.16 -7.15
CA THR A 198 6.65 4.20 -6.18
C THR A 198 7.06 2.79 -5.76
N ARG A 199 6.08 1.92 -5.50
CA ARG A 199 6.32 0.51 -5.15
C ARG A 199 6.90 -0.27 -6.33
N SER A 200 6.43 -0.03 -7.55
CA SER A 200 6.95 -0.66 -8.77
C SER A 200 8.41 -0.27 -9.02
N TRP A 201 8.73 1.02 -8.90
CA TRP A 201 10.11 1.52 -8.98
C TRP A 201 11.00 0.89 -7.90
N ALA A 202 10.54 0.88 -6.64
CA ALA A 202 11.30 0.29 -5.54
C ALA A 202 11.54 -1.21 -5.75
N TRP A 203 10.56 -1.96 -6.25
CA TRP A 203 10.73 -3.37 -6.60
C TRP A 203 11.86 -3.59 -7.61
N GLN A 204 11.85 -2.85 -8.72
CA GLN A 204 12.89 -2.98 -9.75
C GLN A 204 14.29 -2.68 -9.21
N LEU A 205 14.41 -1.69 -8.32
CA LEU A 205 15.69 -1.41 -7.64
C LEU A 205 16.11 -2.51 -6.67
N GLY A 206 15.17 -3.04 -5.88
CA GLY A 206 15.46 -3.99 -4.80
C GLY A 206 15.73 -5.42 -5.28
N PHE A 207 15.06 -5.85 -6.34
CA PHE A 207 15.08 -7.24 -6.82
C PHE A 207 15.64 -7.41 -8.24
N LEU A 208 16.01 -6.31 -8.93
CA LEU A 208 16.58 -6.31 -10.27
C LEU A 208 15.71 -7.07 -11.31
N GLY A 209 14.39 -7.10 -11.10
CA GLY A 209 13.42 -7.71 -12.00
C GLY A 209 12.47 -6.65 -12.54
N ASP A 210 12.32 -6.60 -13.86
CA ASP A 210 11.42 -5.67 -14.54
C ASP A 210 9.95 -6.04 -14.27
N LEU A 211 9.12 -5.03 -14.08
CA LEU A 211 7.67 -5.17 -14.00
C LEU A 211 7.06 -4.72 -15.32
N GLU A 212 6.08 -5.47 -15.80
CA GLU A 212 5.27 -5.09 -16.96
C GLU A 212 4.24 -4.02 -16.59
N GLY A 213 3.74 -4.05 -15.36
CA GLY A 213 2.80 -3.05 -14.89
C GLY A 213 2.24 -3.28 -13.51
N THR A 214 1.07 -2.68 -13.28
CA THR A 214 0.31 -2.79 -12.03
C THR A 214 -1.05 -3.44 -12.27
N ILE A 215 -1.48 -4.29 -11.34
CA ILE A 215 -2.82 -4.88 -11.32
C ILE A 215 -3.55 -4.31 -10.11
N HIS A 216 -4.58 -3.50 -10.35
CA HIS A 216 -5.41 -2.94 -9.29
C HIS A 216 -6.62 -3.84 -9.07
N THR A 217 -6.70 -4.46 -7.90
CA THR A 217 -7.81 -5.30 -7.49
C THR A 217 -8.67 -4.56 -6.46
N GLU A 218 -9.92 -4.31 -6.82
CA GLU A 218 -10.89 -3.61 -6.00
C GLU A 218 -12.04 -4.54 -5.61
N LEU A 219 -12.38 -4.55 -4.33
CA LEU A 219 -13.49 -5.31 -3.76
C LEU A 219 -14.54 -4.32 -3.22
N ARG A 220 -15.78 -4.42 -3.67
CA ARG A 220 -16.86 -3.53 -3.27
C ARG A 220 -17.85 -4.24 -2.33
N PRO A 221 -17.91 -3.86 -1.03
CA PRO A 221 -18.90 -4.40 -0.11
C PRO A 221 -20.32 -3.98 -0.50
N GLY A 222 -21.31 -4.81 -0.18
CA GLY A 222 -22.74 -4.46 -0.31
C GLY A 222 -23.33 -4.56 -1.72
N ALA A 223 -22.57 -5.03 -2.71
CA ALA A 223 -23.12 -5.47 -3.99
C ALA A 223 -23.91 -6.79 -3.83
N SER A 224 -24.94 -6.98 -4.67
CA SER A 224 -25.90 -8.08 -4.61
C SER A 224 -25.25 -9.46 -4.69
N HIS A 225 -25.89 -10.47 -4.09
CA HIS A 225 -25.51 -11.89 -4.22
C HIS A 225 -25.91 -12.53 -5.56
N ALA A 226 -26.25 -11.73 -6.57
CA ALA A 226 -26.50 -12.26 -7.90
C ALA A 226 -25.23 -12.95 -8.43
N ALA A 227 -25.39 -13.92 -9.34
CA ALA A 227 -24.25 -14.55 -9.98
C ALA A 227 -23.35 -13.47 -10.60
N GLU A 228 -22.09 -13.42 -10.15
CA GLU A 228 -21.11 -12.46 -10.65
C GLU A 228 -20.86 -12.78 -12.12
N THR A 229 -21.41 -11.96 -13.01
CA THR A 229 -21.06 -12.00 -14.43
C THR A 229 -19.87 -11.09 -14.62
N THR A 230 -18.80 -11.64 -15.18
CA THR A 230 -17.56 -10.89 -15.43
C THR A 230 -17.57 -10.34 -16.85
N ASP A 231 -17.65 -9.02 -16.94
CA ASP A 231 -17.41 -8.27 -18.17
C ASP A 231 -15.91 -8.01 -18.33
N VAL A 232 -15.42 -8.07 -19.56
CA VAL A 232 -14.03 -7.75 -19.91
C VAL A 232 -14.04 -6.54 -20.84
N ALA A 233 -13.31 -5.49 -20.46
CA ALA A 233 -13.10 -4.30 -21.26
C ALA A 233 -11.61 -4.10 -21.53
N ALA A 234 -11.28 -3.62 -22.73
CA ALA A 234 -9.93 -3.22 -23.10
C ALA A 234 -9.94 -1.76 -23.54
N HIS A 235 -8.94 -1.01 -23.09
CA HIS A 235 -8.78 0.41 -23.40
C HIS A 235 -7.34 0.68 -23.84
N ASP A 236 -7.15 1.62 -24.76
CA ASP A 236 -5.81 2.11 -25.09
C ASP A 236 -5.24 2.90 -23.90
N GLY A 237 -4.06 2.52 -23.44
CA GLY A 237 -3.31 3.22 -22.40
C GLY A 237 -1.99 3.79 -22.91
N PRO A 238 -1.32 4.65 -22.12
CA PRO A 238 -0.06 5.29 -22.54
C PRO A 238 1.09 4.32 -22.82
N SER A 239 1.10 3.17 -22.14
CA SER A 239 2.18 2.18 -22.18
C SER A 239 1.75 0.83 -22.75
N GLY A 240 0.51 0.69 -23.21
CA GLY A 240 -0.07 -0.57 -23.69
C GLY A 240 -1.58 -0.63 -23.48
N PHE A 241 -2.18 -1.79 -23.74
CA PHE A 241 -3.60 -2.01 -23.49
C PHE A 241 -3.88 -2.16 -22.00
N ILE A 242 -4.89 -1.45 -21.52
CA ILE A 242 -5.42 -1.58 -20.17
C ILE A 242 -6.57 -2.57 -20.24
N ILE A 243 -6.50 -3.65 -19.45
CA ILE A 243 -7.51 -4.71 -19.41
C ILE A 243 -8.24 -4.63 -18.07
N ALA A 244 -9.56 -4.59 -18.11
CA ALA A 244 -10.39 -4.56 -16.92
C ALA A 244 -11.38 -5.73 -16.91
N HIS A 245 -11.26 -6.59 -15.89
CA HIS A 245 -12.25 -7.61 -15.55
C HIS A 245 -13.16 -7.05 -14.46
N ARG A 246 -14.46 -7.01 -14.70
CA ARG A 246 -15.41 -6.35 -13.79
C ARG A 246 -16.66 -7.17 -13.59
N SER A 247 -17.08 -7.27 -12.34
CA SER A 247 -18.38 -7.76 -11.93
C SER A 247 -19.11 -6.70 -11.10
N GLU A 248 -20.21 -7.07 -10.42
CA GLU A 248 -20.90 -6.15 -9.53
C GLU A 248 -20.05 -5.85 -8.28
N SER A 249 -19.34 -6.84 -7.77
CA SER A 249 -18.61 -6.72 -6.50
C SER A 249 -17.09 -6.63 -6.66
N PHE A 250 -16.55 -6.98 -7.82
CA PHE A 250 -15.10 -7.06 -8.02
C PHE A 250 -14.66 -6.36 -9.30
N ARG A 251 -13.47 -5.76 -9.25
CA ARG A 251 -12.80 -5.23 -10.42
C ARG A 251 -11.30 -5.53 -10.34
N ARG A 252 -10.73 -6.03 -11.43
CA ARG A 252 -9.29 -6.10 -11.64
C ARG A 252 -8.93 -5.30 -12.87
N THR A 253 -8.02 -4.35 -12.73
CA THR A 253 -7.54 -3.49 -13.82
C THR A 253 -6.04 -3.65 -13.97
N GLU A 254 -5.62 -4.19 -15.11
CA GLU A 254 -4.22 -4.37 -15.50
C GLU A 254 -3.78 -3.13 -16.26
N ILE A 255 -2.75 -2.45 -15.77
CA ILE A 255 -2.22 -1.21 -16.32
C ILE A 255 -0.73 -1.41 -16.62
N PRO A 256 -0.35 -1.54 -17.90
CA PRO A 256 1.05 -1.56 -18.29
C PRO A 256 1.78 -0.29 -17.85
N ARG A 257 3.01 -0.42 -17.34
CA ARG A 257 3.83 0.72 -16.86
C ARG A 257 5.13 0.80 -17.62
N GLY A 258 5.41 1.98 -18.16
CA GLY A 258 6.58 2.18 -19.02
C GLY A 258 7.87 2.39 -18.20
N PRO A 259 9.05 1.98 -18.69
CA PRO A 259 10.31 2.20 -17.99
C PRO A 259 10.59 3.70 -17.73
N THR A 260 10.20 4.58 -18.67
CA THR A 260 10.32 6.03 -18.51
C THR A 260 9.47 6.57 -17.37
N GLU A 261 8.27 6.03 -17.18
CA GLU A 261 7.34 6.42 -16.12
C GLU A 261 7.91 6.07 -14.75
N LEU A 262 8.39 4.84 -14.59
CA LEU A 262 9.02 4.36 -13.35
C LEU A 262 10.32 5.10 -13.04
N HIS A 263 11.14 5.37 -14.05
CA HIS A 263 12.37 6.16 -13.88
C HIS A 263 12.07 7.58 -13.41
N ARG A 264 11.11 8.27 -14.04
CA ARG A 264 10.68 9.61 -13.61
C ARG A 264 10.18 9.59 -12.18
N ARG A 265 9.41 8.58 -11.80
CA ARG A 265 8.94 8.45 -10.42
C ARG A 265 10.09 8.30 -9.43
N GLY A 266 11.11 7.51 -9.78
CA GLY A 266 12.31 7.39 -8.95
C GLY A 266 13.04 8.72 -8.71
N VAL A 267 13.16 9.54 -9.76
CA VAL A 267 13.73 10.89 -9.64
C VAL A 267 12.89 11.78 -8.73
N GLU A 268 11.56 11.75 -8.87
CA GLU A 268 10.64 12.50 -8.00
C GLU A 268 10.77 12.09 -6.53
N VAL A 269 10.83 10.78 -6.24
CA VAL A 269 11.02 10.26 -4.88
C VAL A 269 12.35 10.77 -4.30
N ALA A 270 13.42 10.81 -5.09
CA ALA A 270 14.71 11.29 -4.64
C ALA A 270 14.70 12.81 -4.35
N LEU A 271 14.09 13.61 -5.23
CA LEU A 271 13.96 15.06 -5.04
C LEU A 271 13.09 15.38 -3.82
N GLU A 272 11.96 14.69 -3.66
CA GLU A 272 11.13 14.85 -2.47
C GLU A 272 11.88 14.46 -1.20
N THR A 273 12.66 13.38 -1.25
CA THR A 273 13.46 12.96 -0.11
C THR A 273 14.52 14.02 0.24
N LYS A 274 15.17 14.65 -0.76
CA LYS A 274 16.08 15.79 -0.54
C LYS A 274 15.37 16.93 0.21
N ASP A 275 14.13 17.26 -0.17
CA ASP A 275 13.33 18.27 0.55
C ASP A 275 12.99 17.85 1.98
N MET A 276 12.63 16.58 2.20
CA MET A 276 12.25 16.05 3.53
C MET A 276 13.40 16.06 4.53
N ILE A 277 14.64 15.88 4.06
CA ILE A 277 15.84 15.82 4.91
C ILE A 277 16.59 17.15 5.03
N ASP A 278 16.13 18.19 4.34
CA ASP A 278 16.76 19.51 4.39
C ASP A 278 16.69 20.10 5.82
N PRO A 279 17.82 20.40 6.49
CA PRO A 279 17.82 21.04 7.81
C PRO A 279 17.21 22.45 7.79
N ALA A 280 17.15 23.10 6.63
CA ALA A 280 16.51 24.40 6.44
C ALA A 280 15.01 24.28 6.10
N LEU A 281 14.45 23.06 6.07
CA LEU A 281 13.06 22.82 5.75
C LEU A 281 12.13 23.61 6.69
N ARG A 282 11.32 24.48 6.09
CA ARG A 282 10.27 25.19 6.81
C ARG A 282 9.05 24.29 7.00
N VAL A 283 8.66 24.11 8.26
CA VAL A 283 7.46 23.37 8.65
C VAL A 283 6.29 24.33 8.82
N TYR A 284 5.28 24.19 7.98
CA TYR A 284 4.03 24.95 8.04
C TYR A 284 2.82 24.04 7.78
N PRO A 285 1.63 24.39 8.29
CA PRO A 285 0.43 23.62 8.01
C PRO A 285 -0.07 23.95 6.60
N ASN A 286 -0.77 23.00 5.98
CA ASN A 286 -1.53 23.24 4.76
C ASN A 286 -3.02 22.96 5.06
N PRO A 287 -3.75 23.92 5.66
CA PRO A 287 -5.09 23.67 6.15
C PRO A 287 -6.10 23.59 5.00
N VAL A 288 -6.48 22.36 4.66
CA VAL A 288 -7.54 22.02 3.71
C VAL A 288 -8.55 21.16 4.46
N TRP A 289 -9.83 21.54 4.44
CA TRP A 289 -10.83 20.95 5.35
C TRP A 289 -10.95 19.43 5.16
N GLU A 290 -10.95 18.98 3.92
CA GLU A 290 -10.99 17.58 3.50
C GLU A 290 -9.85 16.76 4.14
N HIS A 291 -8.68 17.37 4.30
CA HIS A 291 -7.52 16.76 4.94
C HIS A 291 -7.49 16.93 6.45
N CYS A 292 -7.96 18.08 6.94
CA CYS A 292 -7.90 18.45 8.35
C CYS A 292 -8.98 17.77 9.18
N ALA A 293 -10.18 17.54 8.63
CA ALA A 293 -11.31 16.94 9.33
C ALA A 293 -10.97 15.55 9.90
N VAL A 294 -10.15 14.79 9.19
CA VAL A 294 -9.70 13.44 9.56
C VAL A 294 -8.22 13.39 9.99
N CYS A 295 -7.57 14.54 10.18
CA CYS A 295 -6.17 14.57 10.56
C CYS A 295 -5.97 14.17 12.03
N ALA A 296 -5.20 13.10 12.27
CA ALA A 296 -4.82 12.64 13.60
C ALA A 296 -4.11 13.72 14.46
N TYR A 297 -3.51 14.74 13.84
CA TYR A 297 -2.77 15.82 14.52
C TYR A 297 -3.52 17.15 14.53
N ARG A 298 -4.84 17.14 14.29
CA ARG A 298 -5.64 18.37 14.23
C ARG A 298 -5.57 19.17 15.53
N SER A 299 -5.73 18.51 16.68
CA SER A 299 -5.72 19.15 18.00
C SER A 299 -4.42 19.91 18.30
N PRO A 300 -3.22 19.29 18.25
CA PRO A 300 -1.97 20.02 18.44
C PRO A 300 -1.75 21.08 17.35
N CYS A 301 -2.16 20.83 16.09
CA CYS A 301 -2.03 21.82 15.03
C CYS A 301 -2.84 23.11 15.28
N ILE A 302 -4.06 23.00 15.83
CA ILE A 302 -4.88 24.16 16.20
C ILE A 302 -4.20 24.95 17.32
N ALA A 303 -3.70 24.28 18.35
CA ALA A 303 -2.98 24.91 19.46
C ALA A 303 -1.76 25.72 18.95
N MET A 304 -0.90 25.09 18.14
CA MET A 304 0.26 25.76 17.54
C MET A 304 -0.15 26.99 16.70
N THR A 305 -1.27 26.91 15.99
CA THR A 305 -1.76 28.02 15.15
C THR A 305 -2.29 29.19 15.98
N GLN A 306 -2.88 28.90 17.15
CA GLN A 306 -3.38 29.89 18.08
C GLN A 306 -2.29 30.44 19.03
N GLY A 307 -1.05 29.96 18.91
CA GLY A 307 0.04 30.30 19.83
C GLY A 307 -0.12 29.71 21.23
N LEU A 308 -0.92 28.64 21.37
CA LEU A 308 -1.09 27.88 22.60
C LEU A 308 -0.03 26.76 22.67
N ASP A 309 0.31 26.35 23.89
CA ASP A 309 1.27 25.27 24.13
C ASP A 309 0.68 23.91 23.75
N GLU A 310 1.19 23.31 22.69
CA GLU A 310 0.78 22.00 22.20
C GLU A 310 1.33 20.82 23.01
N ARG A 311 2.36 21.04 23.84
CA ARG A 311 3.06 19.95 24.55
C ARG A 311 2.13 19.19 25.48
N LEU A 312 1.24 19.88 26.17
CA LEU A 312 0.24 19.25 27.03
C LEU A 312 -0.70 18.33 26.24
N ILE A 313 -1.08 18.73 25.01
CA ILE A 313 -1.92 17.92 24.13
C ILE A 313 -1.15 16.68 23.66
N LEU A 314 0.11 16.87 23.25
CA LEU A 314 0.98 15.78 22.81
C LEU A 314 1.25 14.77 23.94
N GLU A 315 1.52 15.24 25.16
CA GLU A 315 1.79 14.38 26.33
C GLU A 315 0.55 13.60 26.79
N GLN A 316 -0.65 14.16 26.63
CA GLN A 316 -1.89 13.53 27.10
C GLN A 316 -2.54 12.58 26.08
N SER A 317 -2.46 12.91 24.78
CA SER A 317 -3.23 12.21 23.74
C SER A 317 -2.35 11.46 22.73
N TYR A 318 -1.03 11.63 22.80
CA TYR A 318 -0.09 11.01 21.88
C TYR A 318 1.00 10.29 22.66
N ARG A 319 1.65 9.34 21.98
CA ARG A 319 2.86 8.68 22.45
C ARG A 319 3.88 8.66 21.35
N ARG A 320 5.14 8.46 21.71
CA ARG A 320 6.15 8.10 20.71
C ARG A 320 6.03 6.62 20.37
N ARG A 321 6.24 6.27 19.12
CA ARG A 321 6.18 4.86 18.71
C ARG A 321 7.24 4.07 19.45
N SER A 322 6.81 3.00 20.11
CA SER A 322 7.71 2.06 20.76
C SER A 322 7.71 0.76 19.98
N GLY A 323 8.89 0.27 19.61
CA GLY A 323 9.07 -1.00 18.90
C GLY A 323 9.58 -0.86 17.46
N PRO A 324 10.17 -1.95 16.92
CA PRO A 324 10.59 -2.01 15.53
C PRO A 324 9.38 -1.94 14.61
N GLU A 325 9.53 -1.25 13.49
CA GLU A 325 8.52 -1.17 12.44
C GLU A 325 8.36 -2.48 11.65
N PHE A 326 9.37 -3.34 11.72
CA PHE A 326 9.37 -4.65 11.10
C PHE A 326 8.90 -5.68 12.11
N GLU A 327 7.86 -6.44 11.77
CA GLU A 327 7.51 -7.69 12.44
C GLU A 327 8.15 -8.85 11.64
N PRO A 328 9.29 -9.40 12.08
CA PRO A 328 9.84 -10.60 11.48
C PRO A 328 8.83 -11.75 11.59
N GLY A 329 8.50 -12.40 10.48
CA GLY A 329 7.66 -13.60 10.48
C GLY A 329 6.21 -13.43 10.02
N ARG A 330 5.83 -12.27 9.45
CA ARG A 330 4.65 -12.24 8.56
C ARG A 330 4.95 -13.14 7.35
N LEU A 331 3.99 -13.99 6.98
CA LEU A 331 4.09 -14.90 5.84
C LEU A 331 4.57 -14.12 4.59
N GLY A 332 5.70 -14.53 3.99
CA GLY A 332 6.25 -13.91 2.78
C GLY A 332 7.30 -12.81 2.99
N SER A 333 7.65 -12.45 4.22
CA SER A 333 8.64 -11.39 4.56
C SER A 333 10.12 -11.79 4.32
N VAL A 334 10.45 -12.36 3.16
CA VAL A 334 11.77 -12.87 2.74
C VAL A 334 11.98 -14.36 3.04
N TRP A 335 11.35 -15.22 2.25
CA TRP A 335 11.99 -16.47 1.86
C TRP A 335 12.51 -16.28 0.45
N GLY A 336 13.84 -16.26 0.31
CA GLY A 336 14.52 -16.20 -0.98
C GLY A 336 14.22 -17.44 -1.80
N PHE A 337 13.15 -17.40 -2.57
CA PHE A 337 13.17 -17.99 -3.90
C PHE A 337 13.60 -16.87 -4.84
N VAL A 338 14.86 -16.88 -5.24
CA VAL A 338 15.26 -16.27 -6.51
C VAL A 338 15.05 -17.40 -7.51
N PRO A 339 13.97 -17.42 -8.31
CA PRO A 339 13.94 -18.33 -9.45
C PRO A 339 15.17 -18.02 -10.29
N ASP A 340 15.88 -19.05 -10.77
CA ASP A 340 16.96 -18.89 -11.73
C ASP A 340 16.47 -17.92 -12.82
N VAL A 341 17.20 -16.82 -12.99
CA VAL A 341 16.88 -15.74 -13.93
C VAL A 341 16.96 -16.31 -15.36
N TYR A 342 15.85 -16.88 -15.83
CA TYR A 342 15.68 -17.18 -17.25
C TYR A 342 15.52 -15.85 -17.97
N ARG A 343 16.31 -15.69 -19.04
CA ARG A 343 16.40 -14.47 -19.85
C ARG A 343 15.02 -14.11 -20.42
N VAL A 344 14.41 -13.06 -19.87
CA VAL A 344 13.30 -12.34 -20.49
C VAL A 344 13.85 -11.53 -21.66
N ALA A 345 14.02 -12.18 -22.81
CA ALA A 345 14.36 -11.49 -24.04
C ALA A 345 13.87 -12.29 -25.25
N GLU A 346 12.56 -12.31 -25.52
CA GLU A 346 12.06 -12.64 -26.87
C GLU A 346 10.61 -12.23 -27.21
N HIS A 347 9.84 -11.53 -26.35
CA HIS A 347 8.43 -11.19 -26.64
C HIS A 347 8.05 -9.71 -26.66
N ARG A 348 9.01 -8.80 -26.89
CA ARG A 348 8.64 -7.46 -27.40
C ARG A 348 8.43 -7.54 -28.90
N ALA A 349 7.19 -7.41 -29.35
CA ALA A 349 6.91 -7.08 -30.75
C ALA A 349 7.70 -5.79 -31.09
N PRO A 350 8.51 -5.78 -32.17
CA PRO A 350 9.23 -4.57 -32.55
C PRO A 350 8.21 -3.48 -32.89
N GLY A 351 8.24 -2.39 -32.11
CA GLY A 351 7.49 -1.19 -32.40
C GLY A 351 7.78 -0.75 -33.83
N GLY A 352 6.73 -0.68 -34.65
CA GLY A 352 6.81 -0.23 -36.04
C GLY A 352 7.27 1.22 -36.08
N GLY A 353 8.56 1.43 -36.28
CA GLY A 353 9.11 2.70 -36.74
C GLY A 353 8.69 2.92 -38.19
N GLY A 354 7.65 3.71 -38.39
CA GLY A 354 7.38 4.33 -39.69
C GLY A 354 8.48 5.35 -40.00
N GLY A 355 9.06 5.23 -41.19
CA GLY A 355 9.98 6.20 -41.78
C GLY A 355 9.30 7.37 -42.46
#